data_AF-A0A6L3EWN8-F1
#
_entry.id   AF-A0A6L3EWN8-F1
#
_cell.length_a   1.000
_cell.length_b   1.000
_cell.length_c   1.000
_cell.angle_alpha   90.00
_cell.angle_beta   90.00
_cell.angle_gamma   90.00
#
_symmetry.space_group_name_H-M   'P 1'
#
loop_
_entity.id
_entity.type
_entity.pdbx_description
1 polymer ?
#
loop_
_entity_poly.entity_id
_entity_poly.type
_entity_poly.pdbx_seq_one_letter_code
_entity_poly.pdbx_strand_id
1 'polypeptide(L)'
;MQVVHLYEKLIGRKAKVSHVPLGVLKVMSVLLRPFHPGLSQIMKSSILFDTTDQTFDMSKTLQTYSVTLTKLEDWVREQVPSEPVSQPRMA
;
A
#
# COMPACT_ATOMS: atom_id res chain seq x y z
N MET A 1 -8.73 -0.37 8.11
CA MET A 1 -7.89 -1.31 7.32
C MET A 1 -8.74 -2.15 6.35
N GLN A 2 -9.60 -1.55 5.52
CA GLN A 2 -10.53 -2.30 4.65
C GLN A 2 -9.79 -3.11 3.57
N VAL A 3 -8.82 -2.48 2.88
CA VAL A 3 -8.00 -3.14 1.85
C VAL A 3 -7.21 -4.32 2.43
N VAL A 4 -6.62 -4.18 3.61
CA VAL A 4 -5.93 -5.29 4.28
C VAL A 4 -6.86 -6.48 4.47
N HIS A 5 -8.07 -6.26 4.99
CA HIS A 5 -9.03 -7.34 5.22
C HIS A 5 -9.45 -8.04 3.93
N LEU A 6 -9.58 -7.28 2.82
CA LEU A 6 -9.85 -7.84 1.49
C LEU A 6 -8.72 -8.78 1.06
N TYR A 7 -7.46 -8.36 1.18
CA TYR A 7 -6.31 -9.20 0.87
C TYR A 7 -6.21 -10.42 1.80
N GLU A 8 -6.40 -10.25 3.10
CA GLU A 8 -6.40 -11.38 4.05
C GLU A 8 -7.47 -12.42 3.70
N LYS A 9 -8.68 -11.97 3.32
CA LYS A 9 -9.79 -12.84 2.93
C LYS A 9 -9.52 -13.57 1.63
N LEU A 10 -8.94 -12.90 0.63
CA LEU A 10 -8.69 -13.49 -0.68
C LEU A 10 -7.49 -14.44 -0.67
N ILE A 11 -6.46 -14.15 0.12
CA ILE A 11 -5.21 -14.92 0.16
C ILE A 11 -5.25 -15.99 1.27
N GLY A 12 -6.17 -15.87 2.24
CA GLY A 12 -6.29 -16.80 3.36
C GLY A 12 -5.15 -16.70 4.38
N ARG A 13 -4.43 -15.57 4.41
CA ARG A 13 -3.30 -15.32 5.31
C ARG A 13 -3.49 -14.03 6.08
N LYS A 14 -3.05 -14.01 7.34
CA LYS A 14 -3.06 -12.79 8.16
C LYS A 14 -1.88 -11.89 7.80
N ALA A 15 -2.17 -10.61 7.57
CA ALA A 15 -1.17 -9.60 7.33
C ALA A 15 -0.61 -9.10 8.66
N LYS A 16 0.72 -9.03 8.76
CA LYS A 16 1.36 -8.37 9.91
C LYS A 16 1.27 -6.86 9.71
N VAL A 17 0.22 -6.25 10.26
CA VAL A 17 0.01 -4.80 10.19
C VAL A 17 0.63 -4.14 11.41
N SER A 18 1.53 -3.19 11.17
CA SER A 18 2.03 -2.30 12.21
C SER A 18 1.78 -0.86 11.77
N HIS A 19 1.17 -0.07 12.65
CA HIS A 19 1.04 1.37 12.43
C HIS A 19 2.31 2.05 12.92
N VAL A 20 2.89 2.91 12.08
CA VAL A 20 4.03 3.76 12.45
C VAL A 20 3.49 5.17 12.66
N PRO A 21 3.59 5.74 13.88
CA PRO A 21 3.10 7.08 14.13
C PRO A 21 3.80 8.14 13.27
N LEU A 22 3.05 9.12 12.82
CA LEU A 22 3.53 10.22 11.97
C LEU A 22 4.74 10.97 12.56
N GLY A 23 4.76 11.18 13.88
CA GLY A 23 5.87 11.84 14.57
C GLY A 23 7.19 11.09 14.41
N VAL A 24 7.14 9.75 14.46
CA VAL A 24 8.30 8.89 14.27
C VAL A 24 8.81 9.00 12.84
N LEU A 25 7.92 8.94 11.85
CA LEU A 25 8.29 9.08 10.43
C LEU A 25 8.96 10.44 10.16
N LYS A 26 8.44 11.53 10.72
CA LYS A 26 9.02 12.88 10.56
C LYS A 26 10.47 12.92 11.06
N VAL A 27 10.71 12.45 12.29
CA VAL A 27 12.05 12.43 12.89
C VAL A 27 13.00 11.55 12.09
N MET A 28 12.59 10.32 11.79
CA MET A 28 13.43 9.35 11.08
C MET A 28 13.77 9.81 9.65
N SER A 29 12.84 10.48 8.96
CA SER A 29 13.09 11.01 7.61
C SER A 29 14.25 12.02 7.58
N VAL A 30 14.44 12.80 8.65
CA VAL A 30 15.52 13.79 8.75
C VAL A 30 16.83 13.10 9.13
N LEU A 31 16.79 12.22 10.13
CA LEU A 31 17.98 11.53 10.65
C LEU A 31 18.61 10.56 9.63
N LEU A 32 17.79 9.87 8.83
CA LEU A 32 18.28 8.91 7.83
C LEU A 32 18.76 9.59 6.54
N ARG A 33 18.43 10.86 6.30
CA ARG A 33 18.79 11.56 5.06
C ARG A 33 20.28 11.49 4.70
N PRO A 34 21.25 11.72 5.62
CA PRO A 34 22.68 11.67 5.27
C PRO A 34 23.21 10.27 4.97
N PHE A 35 22.57 9.21 5.49
CA PHE A 35 23.06 7.84 5.37
C PHE A 35 22.30 7.03 4.30
N HIS A 36 20.99 7.29 4.16
CA HIS A 36 20.12 6.57 3.25
C HIS A 36 19.02 7.50 2.69
N PRO A 37 19.35 8.36 1.70
CA PRO A 37 18.42 9.34 1.15
C PRO A 37 17.18 8.73 0.52
N GLY A 38 17.28 7.51 -0.06
CA GLY A 38 16.12 6.79 -0.60
C GLY A 38 15.05 6.45 0.45
N LEU A 39 15.45 5.93 1.62
CA LEU A 39 14.53 5.64 2.73
C LEU A 39 13.91 6.91 3.30
N SER A 40 14.69 7.98 3.41
CA SER A 40 14.19 9.31 3.79
C SER A 40 13.07 9.78 2.84
N GLN A 41 13.21 9.57 1.53
CA GLN A 41 12.17 9.91 0.57
C GLN A 41 10.93 9.03 0.72
N ILE A 42 11.10 7.72 0.87
CA ILE A 42 9.96 6.81 1.13
C ILE A 42 9.17 7.27 2.36
N MET A 43 9.84 7.62 3.46
CA MET A 43 9.18 8.12 4.67
C MET A 43 8.43 9.43 4.42
N LYS A 44 9.00 10.36 3.65
CA LYS A 44 8.31 11.61 3.28
C LYS A 44 7.07 11.34 2.41
N SER A 45 7.17 10.42 1.46
CA SER A 45 6.01 9.97 0.67
C SER A 45 4.96 9.32 1.56
N SER A 46 5.34 8.46 2.50
CA SER A 46 4.41 7.86 3.46
C SER A 46 3.69 8.91 4.30
N ILE A 47 4.38 9.97 4.75
CA ILE A 47 3.75 11.09 5.45
C ILE A 47 2.71 11.76 4.52
N LEU A 48 3.08 12.07 3.27
CA LEU A 48 2.18 12.69 2.31
C LEU A 48 0.94 11.83 2.05
N PHE A 49 1.11 10.52 1.86
CA PHE A 49 0.02 9.58 1.60
C PHE A 49 -0.94 9.43 2.79
N ASP A 50 -0.45 9.60 4.01
CA ASP A 50 -1.26 9.48 5.22
C ASP A 50 -1.99 10.80 5.59
N THR A 51 -1.39 11.95 5.27
CA THR A 51 -1.95 13.26 5.67
C THR A 51 -2.80 13.95 4.61
N THR A 52 -2.69 13.54 3.35
CA THR A 52 -3.41 14.17 2.24
C THR A 52 -4.51 13.23 1.77
N ASP A 53 -5.73 13.73 1.65
CA ASP A 53 -6.80 12.98 0.99
C ASP A 53 -6.48 12.86 -0.50
N GLN A 54 -6.27 11.61 -0.94
CA GLN A 54 -5.94 11.26 -2.33
C GLN A 54 -7.10 10.51 -3.00
N THR A 55 -8.31 10.63 -2.47
CA THR A 55 -9.49 10.04 -3.08
C THR A 55 -9.70 10.63 -4.47
N PHE A 56 -9.81 9.75 -5.48
CA PHE A 56 -10.03 10.13 -6.86
C PHE A 56 -11.37 9.58 -7.36
N ASP A 57 -12.27 10.48 -7.76
CA ASP A 57 -13.57 10.13 -8.32
C ASP A 57 -13.48 10.01 -9.86
N MET A 58 -13.57 8.77 -10.35
CA MET A 58 -13.52 8.47 -11.78
C MET A 58 -14.85 8.75 -12.51
N SER A 59 -15.93 9.13 -11.82
CA SER A 59 -17.25 9.29 -12.42
C SER A 59 -17.25 10.25 -13.62
N LYS A 60 -16.48 11.35 -13.53
CA LYS A 60 -16.34 12.31 -14.64
C LYS A 60 -15.54 11.73 -15.82
N THR A 61 -14.47 11.00 -15.53
CA THR A 61 -13.64 10.37 -16.57
C THR A 61 -14.41 9.31 -17.33
N LEU A 62 -15.25 8.52 -16.65
CA LEU A 62 -16.09 7.50 -17.26
C LEU A 62 -17.18 8.06 -18.18
N GLN A 63 -17.59 9.33 -17.99
CA GLN A 63 -18.50 10.00 -18.92
C GLN A 63 -17.85 10.28 -20.27
N THR A 64 -16.53 10.53 -20.28
CA THR A 64 -15.76 10.83 -21.50
C THR A 64 -15.21 9.57 -22.15
N TYR A 65 -14.77 8.60 -21.34
CA TYR A 65 -14.13 7.38 -21.81
C TYR A 65 -14.94 6.17 -21.37
N SER A 66 -15.46 5.41 -22.33
CA SER A 66 -16.20 4.18 -22.10
C SER A 66 -15.25 3.02 -21.75
N VAL A 67 -14.54 3.17 -20.63
CA VAL A 67 -13.68 2.12 -20.04
C VAL A 67 -14.44 1.44 -18.91
N THR A 68 -14.25 0.13 -18.74
CA THR A 68 -14.81 -0.61 -17.62
C THR A 68 -13.83 -0.58 -16.45
N LEU A 69 -14.28 -0.19 -15.27
CA LEU A 69 -13.46 -0.27 -14.06
C LEU A 69 -13.32 -1.72 -13.60
N THR A 70 -12.09 -2.16 -13.40
CA THR A 70 -11.80 -3.46 -12.80
C THR A 70 -11.98 -3.40 -11.29
N LYS A 71 -12.73 -4.36 -10.72
CA LYS A 71 -12.85 -4.49 -9.27
C LYS A 71 -11.52 -4.97 -8.69
N LEU A 72 -11.15 -4.43 -7.53
CA LEU A 72 -9.91 -4.80 -6.85
C LEU A 72 -9.87 -6.31 -6.54
N GLU A 73 -11.00 -6.89 -6.14
CA GLU A 73 -11.12 -8.31 -5.83
C GLU A 73 -10.80 -9.20 -7.02
N ASP A 74 -11.30 -8.83 -8.20
CA ASP A 74 -11.12 -9.60 -9.42
C ASP A 74 -9.65 -9.55 -9.85
N TRP A 75 -9.03 -8.37 -9.77
CA TRP A 75 -7.60 -8.20 -10.05
C TRP A 75 -6.71 -8.99 -9.08
N VAL A 76 -7.00 -8.95 -7.77
CA VAL A 76 -6.23 -9.71 -6.77
C VAL A 76 -6.30 -11.22 -7.03
N ARG A 77 -7.45 -11.73 -7.46
CA ARG A 77 -7.61 -13.16 -7.80
C ARG A 77 -6.77 -13.57 -9.00
N GLU A 78 -6.59 -12.68 -9.97
CA GLU A 78 -5.77 -12.94 -11.16
C GLU A 78 -4.25 -12.91 -10.84
N GLN A 79 -3.83 -11.99 -9.95
CA GLN A 79 -2.41 -11.72 -9.72
C GLN A 79 -1.77 -12.54 -8.60
N VAL A 80 -2.55 -13.10 -7.67
CA VAL A 80 -1.99 -13.91 -6.59
C VAL A 80 -1.85 -15.36 -7.09
N PRO A 81 -0.61 -15.87 -7.28
CA PRO A 81 -0.43 -17.27 -7.60
C PRO A 81 -0.99 -18.12 -6.47
N SER A 82 -1.64 -19.24 -6.83
CA SER A 82 -2.18 -20.23 -5.89
C SER A 82 -1.13 -20.88 -5.00
N GLU A 83 0.16 -20.62 -5.23
CA GLU A 83 1.25 -21.14 -4.42
C GLU A 83 1.67 -20.19 -3.29
N PRO A 84 1.76 -20.69 -2.05
CA PRO A 84 2.29 -19.94 -0.94
C PRO A 84 3.77 -19.58 -1.18
N VAL A 85 4.08 -18.30 -1.40
CA VAL A 85 5.46 -17.78 -1.31
C VAL A 85 6.02 -18.22 0.03
N SER A 86 6.96 -19.16 0.00
CA SER A 86 7.68 -19.67 1.17
C SER A 86 8.58 -18.55 1.65
N GLN A 87 8.26 -17.98 2.81
CA GLN A 87 9.12 -16.99 3.45
C GLN A 87 10.48 -17.65 3.74
N PRO A 88 11.61 -17.08 3.28
CA PRO A 88 12.91 -17.59 3.67
C PRO A 88 13.05 -17.44 5.19
N ARG A 89 13.42 -18.53 5.88
CA ARG A 89 13.84 -18.47 7.29
C ARG A 89 15.04 -17.53 7.35
N MET A 90 14.90 -16.40 8.03
CA MET A 90 16.07 -15.63 8.45
C MET A 90 16.73 -16.42 9.57
N ALA A 91 17.96 -16.88 9.28
CA ALA A 91 18.88 -17.48 10.23
C ALA A 91 19.50 -16.40 11.13
#